data_AF-A0A969BIF1-F1
#
_entry.id   AF-A0A969BIF1-F1
#
_cell.length_a   1.000
_cell.length_b   1.000
_cell.length_c   1.000
_cell.angle_alpha   90.00
_cell.angle_beta   90.00
_cell.angle_gamma   90.00
#
_symmetry.space_group_name_H-M   'P 1'
#
loop_
_entity.id
_entity.type
_entity.pdbx_description
1 polymer ?
#
loop_
_entity_poly.entity_id
_entity_poly.type
_entity_poly.pdbx_seq_one_letter_code
_entity_poly.pdbx_strand_id
1 'polypeptide(L)'
;MDIFYKVYNDPEGAINFKKSNKGNAVTYEWSATNLERYRNEDHSVALRHYAPHVVVYVKSYNTSTGKKNVLSGLNDLHRWYNSFVANLDNKPSEQMAQIVNDLRSEGDTEIDVVRKIFYWVQDNIQYIAFEDGMRGFIPNSGAFVCEKRYGDCKDMANLIVSMLRVAGIKGYHTWIGTRDLPYKYTEVPTPLVDNHMIATYIGDRRAVLFPRWHQQLHRFWLSVVDDTGKASTRQPRCRPL
;
A
#
# COMPACT_ATOMS: atom_id res chain seq x y z
N MET A 1 -25.77 -1.45 -13.56
CA MET A 1 -24.54 -1.24 -12.77
C MET A 1 -24.90 -1.40 -11.30
N ASP A 2 -24.10 -2.17 -10.57
CA ASP A 2 -24.23 -2.36 -9.12
C ASP A 2 -23.21 -1.46 -8.43
N ILE A 3 -23.70 -0.56 -7.58
CA ILE A 3 -22.87 0.39 -6.84
C ILE A 3 -23.00 0.12 -5.34
N PHE A 4 -21.91 0.30 -4.63
CA PHE A 4 -21.92 0.44 -3.19
C PHE A 4 -21.89 1.92 -2.84
N TYR A 5 -22.61 2.29 -1.79
CA TYR A 5 -22.38 3.52 -1.08
C TYR A 5 -22.63 3.34 0.40
N LYS A 6 -21.92 4.12 1.22
CA LYS A 6 -22.13 4.18 2.68
C LYS A 6 -21.79 5.57 3.19
N VAL A 7 -22.65 6.09 4.05
CA VAL A 7 -22.42 7.32 4.81
C VAL A 7 -21.66 6.97 6.08
N TYR A 8 -20.61 7.73 6.37
CA TYR A 8 -19.77 7.60 7.56
C TYR A 8 -19.83 8.88 8.38
N ASN A 9 -19.70 8.74 9.70
CA ASN A 9 -19.61 9.83 10.68
C ASN A 9 -20.73 10.87 10.58
N ASP A 10 -21.96 10.43 10.28
CA ASP A 10 -23.13 11.31 10.19
C ASP A 10 -24.20 10.93 11.24
N PRO A 11 -23.90 11.06 12.56
CA PRO A 11 -24.82 10.64 13.61
C PRO A 11 -26.11 11.48 13.64
N GLU A 12 -26.06 12.72 13.16
CA GLU A 12 -27.19 13.65 13.11
C GLU A 12 -28.02 13.50 11.82
N GLY A 13 -27.56 12.71 10.85
CA GLY A 13 -28.24 12.52 9.58
C GLY A 13 -28.27 13.77 8.71
N ALA A 14 -27.20 14.57 8.74
CA ALA A 14 -27.07 15.79 7.96
C ALA A 14 -26.96 15.53 6.44
N ILE A 15 -26.52 14.35 6.04
CA ILE A 15 -26.40 13.97 4.63
C ILE A 15 -27.72 13.38 4.13
N ASN A 16 -28.40 14.16 3.31
CA ASN A 16 -29.61 13.75 2.60
C ASN A 16 -29.25 12.94 1.36
N PHE A 17 -29.93 11.82 1.16
CA PHE A 17 -29.76 10.97 -0.03
C PHE A 17 -31.00 11.02 -0.93
N LYS A 18 -30.77 11.24 -2.22
CA LYS A 18 -31.81 11.18 -3.25
C LYS A 18 -31.35 10.30 -4.41
N LYS A 19 -32.23 9.40 -4.84
CA LYS A 19 -32.08 8.62 -6.08
C LYS A 19 -33.13 9.07 -7.08
N SER A 20 -32.72 9.38 -8.32
CA SER A 20 -33.64 9.73 -9.40
C SER A 20 -33.31 8.96 -10.68
N ASN A 21 -34.32 8.74 -11.51
CA ASN A 21 -34.19 8.09 -12.80
C ASN A 21 -34.64 9.07 -13.88
N LYS A 22 -33.79 9.34 -14.88
CA LYS A 22 -34.13 10.19 -16.02
C LYS A 22 -33.69 9.50 -17.31
N GLY A 23 -34.67 8.99 -18.07
CA GLY A 23 -34.40 8.12 -19.22
C GLY A 23 -33.61 6.88 -18.78
N ASN A 24 -32.47 6.63 -19.42
CA ASN A 24 -31.59 5.50 -19.11
C ASN A 24 -30.54 5.80 -18.02
N ALA A 25 -30.55 7.01 -17.44
CA ALA A 25 -29.63 7.41 -16.39
C ALA A 25 -30.26 7.25 -15.01
N VAL A 26 -29.51 6.64 -14.09
CA VAL A 26 -29.83 6.59 -12.66
C VAL A 26 -28.85 7.52 -11.94
N THR A 27 -29.36 8.54 -11.27
CA THR A 27 -28.57 9.51 -10.51
C THR A 27 -28.71 9.25 -9.03
N TYR A 28 -27.57 9.19 -8.34
CA TYR A 28 -27.45 9.12 -6.89
C TYR A 28 -26.88 10.46 -6.42
N GLU A 29 -27.59 11.15 -5.54
CA GLU A 29 -27.26 12.48 -5.06
C GLU A 29 -27.19 12.46 -3.54
N TRP A 30 -26.12 13.02 -3.00
CA TRP A 30 -25.96 13.28 -1.57
C TRP A 30 -25.75 14.77 -1.36
N SER A 31 -26.50 15.36 -0.43
CA SER A 31 -26.42 16.79 -0.13
C SER A 31 -26.51 17.06 1.37
N ALA A 32 -25.71 18.00 1.83
CA ALA A 32 -25.75 18.50 3.20
C ALA A 32 -25.61 20.02 3.15
N THR A 33 -26.37 20.72 3.99
CA THR A 33 -26.35 22.18 4.10
C THR A 33 -26.10 22.58 5.55
N ASN A 34 -25.55 23.77 5.76
CA ASN A 34 -25.28 24.32 7.09
C ASN A 34 -24.42 23.42 7.99
N LEU A 35 -23.47 22.67 7.40
CA LEU A 35 -22.49 21.91 8.17
C LEU A 35 -21.55 22.87 8.93
N GLU A 36 -21.23 22.50 10.16
CA GLU A 36 -20.20 23.22 10.91
C GLU A 36 -18.85 23.14 10.19
N ARG A 37 -18.07 24.21 10.33
CA ARG A 37 -16.71 24.25 9.78
C ARG A 37 -15.85 23.23 10.53
N TYR A 38 -15.23 22.32 9.78
CA TYR A 38 -14.23 21.42 10.33
C TYR A 38 -13.04 22.18 10.93
N ARG A 39 -12.64 21.78 12.13
CA ARG A 39 -11.44 22.26 12.81
C ARG A 39 -10.39 21.16 12.76
N ASN A 40 -9.25 21.46 12.15
CA ASN A 40 -8.08 20.60 12.23
C ASN A 40 -7.19 21.14 13.35
N GLU A 41 -6.89 20.29 14.32
CA GLU A 41 -5.96 20.61 15.41
C GLU A 41 -4.65 19.85 15.20
N ASP A 42 -3.54 20.43 15.66
CA ASP A 42 -2.24 19.76 15.59
C ASP A 42 -2.29 18.40 16.29
N HIS A 43 -1.75 17.38 15.62
CA HIS A 43 -1.79 15.97 16.05
C HIS A 43 -3.18 15.32 16.13
N SER A 44 -4.24 15.96 15.62
CA SER A 44 -5.54 15.31 15.49
C SER A 44 -5.52 14.19 14.45
N VAL A 45 -6.50 13.28 14.55
CA VAL A 45 -6.71 12.23 13.53
C VAL A 45 -7.15 12.86 12.21
N ALA A 46 -6.85 12.19 11.09
CA ALA A 46 -7.26 12.67 9.78
C ALA A 46 -8.79 12.89 9.68
N LEU A 47 -9.20 13.89 8.89
CA LEU A 47 -10.59 14.33 8.71
C LEU A 47 -11.59 13.17 8.51
N ARG A 48 -11.19 12.12 7.79
CA ARG A 48 -12.01 10.93 7.51
C ARG A 48 -12.47 10.18 8.76
N HIS A 49 -11.81 10.35 9.91
CA HIS A 49 -12.20 9.68 11.16
C HIS A 49 -13.46 10.27 11.80
N TYR A 50 -13.82 11.53 11.53
CA TYR A 50 -14.92 12.19 12.23
C TYR A 50 -15.80 13.05 11.34
N ALA A 51 -15.35 13.48 10.16
CA ALA A 51 -16.18 14.28 9.26
C ALA A 51 -17.26 13.41 8.59
N PRO A 52 -18.51 13.86 8.51
CA PRO A 52 -19.53 13.26 7.66
C PRO A 52 -19.03 13.14 6.22
N HIS A 53 -19.05 11.94 5.66
CA HIS A 53 -18.66 11.72 4.26
C HIS A 53 -19.33 10.49 3.67
N VAL A 54 -19.34 10.43 2.34
CA VAL A 54 -19.90 9.31 1.58
C VAL A 54 -18.79 8.59 0.85
N VAL A 55 -18.69 7.28 1.05
CA VAL A 55 -17.86 6.40 0.20
C VAL A 55 -18.77 5.82 -0.87
N VAL A 56 -18.40 5.96 -2.14
CA VAL A 56 -19.13 5.42 -3.29
C VAL A 56 -18.16 4.68 -4.21
N TYR A 57 -18.53 3.49 -4.67
CA TYR A 57 -17.76 2.78 -5.69
C TYR A 57 -18.62 1.78 -6.48
N VAL A 58 -18.12 1.38 -7.65
CA VAL A 58 -18.79 0.39 -8.50
C VAL A 58 -18.37 -1.01 -8.08
N LYS A 59 -19.34 -1.84 -7.69
CA LYS A 59 -19.10 -3.26 -7.39
C LYS A 59 -18.98 -4.08 -8.67
N SER A 60 -19.91 -3.89 -9.59
CA SER A 60 -19.98 -4.63 -10.84
C SER A 60 -20.84 -3.92 -11.88
N TYR A 61 -20.71 -4.31 -13.15
CA TYR A 61 -21.56 -3.83 -14.23
C TYR A 61 -21.85 -4.95 -15.24
N ASN A 62 -22.92 -4.79 -16.01
CA ASN A 62 -23.29 -5.75 -17.05
C ASN A 62 -22.69 -5.30 -18.39
N THR A 63 -22.10 -6.23 -19.12
CA THR A 63 -21.66 -6.11 -20.52
C THR A 63 -22.54 -6.98 -21.40
N SER A 64 -22.38 -6.87 -22.72
CA SER A 64 -23.02 -7.79 -23.68
C SER A 64 -22.62 -9.26 -23.46
N THR A 65 -21.48 -9.50 -22.83
CA THR A 65 -20.90 -10.83 -22.57
C THR A 65 -21.16 -11.35 -21.15
N GLY A 66 -21.86 -10.59 -20.30
CA GLY A 66 -22.22 -11.01 -18.94
C GLY A 66 -21.90 -9.98 -17.87
N LYS A 67 -21.96 -10.40 -16.60
CA LYS A 67 -21.64 -9.53 -15.46
C LYS A 67 -20.14 -9.47 -15.23
N LYS A 68 -19.57 -8.26 -15.19
CA LYS A 68 -18.17 -8.01 -14.83
C LYS A 68 -18.07 -7.43 -13.43
N ASN A 69 -17.38 -8.12 -12.54
CA ASN A 69 -17.04 -7.61 -11.22
C ASN A 69 -15.88 -6.61 -11.32
N VAL A 70 -15.92 -5.57 -10.48
CA VAL A 70 -14.92 -4.50 -10.40
C VAL A 70 -14.28 -4.53 -9.01
N LEU A 71 -15.04 -4.18 -7.97
CA LEU A 71 -14.61 -4.23 -6.57
C LEU A 71 -15.71 -4.86 -5.70
N SER A 72 -16.20 -6.05 -6.08
CA SER A 72 -17.30 -6.71 -5.36
C SER A 72 -16.88 -7.40 -4.06
N GLY A 73 -15.57 -7.54 -3.82
CA GLY A 73 -14.99 -8.10 -2.60
C GLY A 73 -13.46 -8.07 -2.61
N LEU A 74 -12.81 -8.52 -1.52
CA LEU A 74 -11.34 -8.49 -1.42
C LEU A 74 -10.64 -9.22 -2.56
N ASN A 75 -11.18 -10.34 -3.03
CA ASN A 75 -10.60 -11.10 -4.13
C ASN A 75 -10.52 -10.28 -5.43
N ASP A 76 -11.51 -9.42 -5.68
CA ASP A 76 -11.48 -8.51 -6.84
C ASP A 76 -10.41 -7.43 -6.66
N LEU A 77 -10.31 -6.84 -5.47
CA LEU A 77 -9.28 -5.85 -5.15
C LEU A 77 -7.86 -6.46 -5.28
N HIS A 78 -7.65 -7.65 -4.75
CA HIS A 78 -6.36 -8.36 -4.88
C HIS A 78 -6.02 -8.65 -6.34
N ARG A 79 -6.99 -9.09 -7.15
CA ARG A 79 -6.78 -9.27 -8.60
C ARG A 79 -6.42 -7.95 -9.29
N TRP A 80 -7.09 -6.86 -8.90
CA TRP A 80 -6.82 -5.53 -9.43
C TRP A 80 -5.40 -5.08 -9.13
N TYR A 81 -4.94 -5.16 -7.87
CA TYR A 81 -3.56 -4.86 -7.51
C TYR A 81 -2.55 -5.76 -8.21
N ASN A 82 -2.81 -7.08 -8.25
CA ASN A 82 -1.94 -8.02 -8.92
C ASN A 82 -1.78 -7.71 -10.42
N SER A 83 -2.80 -7.15 -11.07
CA SER A 83 -2.71 -6.77 -12.49
C SER A 83 -1.63 -5.70 -12.77
N PHE A 84 -1.27 -4.88 -11.78
CA PHE A 84 -0.23 -3.86 -11.90
C PHE A 84 1.18 -4.40 -11.75
N VAL A 85 1.34 -5.47 -10.98
CA VAL A 85 2.65 -6.07 -10.71
C VAL A 85 2.94 -7.30 -11.55
N ALA A 86 1.91 -8.03 -12.00
CA ALA A 86 2.07 -9.27 -12.77
C ALA A 86 2.69 -9.05 -14.15
N ASN A 87 2.48 -7.88 -14.75
CA ASN A 87 2.98 -7.54 -16.09
C ASN A 87 4.29 -6.74 -16.06
N LEU A 88 4.90 -6.52 -14.89
CA LEU A 88 6.17 -5.80 -14.79
C LEU A 88 7.31 -6.66 -15.30
N ASP A 89 8.21 -6.06 -16.07
CA ASP A 89 9.50 -6.67 -16.38
C ASP A 89 10.38 -6.68 -15.12
N ASN A 90 10.26 -7.77 -14.36
CA ASN A 90 10.98 -7.98 -13.11
C ASN A 90 12.24 -8.83 -13.31
N LYS A 91 12.82 -8.83 -14.51
CA LYS A 91 14.12 -9.46 -14.74
C LYS A 91 15.21 -8.69 -13.98
N PRO A 92 16.04 -9.36 -13.17
CA PRO A 92 17.15 -8.70 -12.50
C PRO A 92 18.20 -8.26 -13.52
N SER A 93 18.80 -7.09 -13.29
CA SER A 93 20.01 -6.68 -14.01
C SER A 93 21.24 -7.40 -13.45
N GLU A 94 22.30 -7.50 -14.24
CA GLU A 94 23.60 -8.01 -13.76
C GLU A 94 24.10 -7.21 -12.56
N GLN A 95 23.93 -5.89 -12.56
CA GLN A 95 24.27 -5.03 -11.44
C GLN A 95 23.49 -5.41 -10.17
N MET A 96 22.18 -5.67 -10.27
CA MET A 96 21.38 -6.11 -9.12
C MET A 96 21.85 -7.47 -8.61
N ALA A 97 22.16 -8.40 -9.52
CA ALA A 97 22.68 -9.71 -9.15
C ALA A 97 24.01 -9.60 -8.39
N GLN A 98 24.92 -8.76 -8.87
CA GLN A 98 26.20 -8.51 -8.20
C GLN A 98 26.01 -7.93 -6.79
N ILE A 99 25.17 -6.90 -6.66
CA ILE A 99 24.87 -6.29 -5.35
C ILE A 99 24.32 -7.34 -4.38
N VAL A 100 23.38 -8.17 -4.81
CA VAL A 100 22.80 -9.21 -3.95
C VAL A 100 23.85 -10.25 -3.55
N ASN A 101 24.76 -10.63 -4.46
CA ASN A 101 25.85 -11.54 -4.14
C ASN A 101 26.84 -10.92 -3.14
N ASP A 102 27.20 -9.65 -3.30
CA ASP A 102 28.11 -8.93 -2.40
C ASP A 102 27.53 -8.74 -0.99
N LEU A 103 26.20 -8.63 -0.88
CA LEU A 103 25.52 -8.57 0.41
C LEU A 103 25.54 -9.91 1.14
N ARG A 104 25.68 -11.04 0.44
CA ARG A 104 25.69 -12.36 1.08
C ARG A 104 27.05 -12.68 1.68
N SER A 105 27.02 -13.33 2.83
CA SER A 105 28.22 -13.81 3.51
C SER A 105 28.04 -15.28 3.89
N GLU A 106 29.15 -16.00 4.01
CA GLU A 106 29.13 -17.38 4.49
C GLU A 106 28.51 -17.43 5.90
N GLY A 107 27.57 -18.36 6.11
CA GLY A 107 26.86 -18.50 7.38
C GLY A 107 25.64 -17.59 7.57
N ASP A 108 25.30 -16.71 6.61
CA ASP A 108 24.08 -15.91 6.69
C ASP A 108 22.83 -16.80 6.73
N THR A 109 21.93 -16.51 7.67
CA THR A 109 20.57 -17.05 7.63
C THR A 109 19.73 -16.29 6.60
N GLU A 110 18.60 -16.88 6.17
CA GLU A 110 17.67 -16.22 5.24
C GLU A 110 17.25 -14.82 5.72
N ILE A 111 16.96 -14.68 7.03
CA ILE A 111 16.58 -13.39 7.61
C ILE A 111 17.74 -12.39 7.64
N ASP A 112 19.00 -12.83 7.69
CA ASP A 112 20.16 -11.95 7.62
C ASP A 112 20.30 -11.36 6.22
N VAL A 113 20.17 -12.19 5.17
CA VAL A 113 20.17 -11.73 3.77
C VAL A 113 19.04 -10.74 3.52
N VAL A 114 17.82 -11.07 3.98
CA VAL A 114 16.64 -10.19 3.92
C VAL A 114 16.92 -8.83 4.55
N ARG A 115 17.57 -8.81 5.72
CA ARG A 115 17.88 -7.58 6.47
C ARG A 115 18.95 -6.75 5.76
N LYS A 116 19.99 -7.38 5.22
CA LYS A 116 21.04 -6.71 4.44
C LYS A 116 20.48 -6.07 3.18
N ILE A 117 19.61 -6.76 2.45
CA ILE A 117 18.89 -6.21 1.28
C ILE A 117 18.07 -4.99 1.68
N PHE A 118 17.27 -5.09 2.75
CA PHE A 118 16.46 -3.97 3.22
C PHE A 118 17.32 -2.73 3.54
N TYR A 119 18.37 -2.88 4.34
CA TYR A 119 19.24 -1.76 4.69
C TYR A 119 19.96 -1.18 3.49
N TRP A 120 20.44 -2.03 2.57
CA TRP A 120 21.03 -1.55 1.34
C TRP A 120 20.05 -0.67 0.54
N VAL A 121 18.78 -1.08 0.40
CA VAL A 121 17.76 -0.26 -0.29
C VAL A 121 17.49 1.05 0.46
N GLN A 122 17.45 1.03 1.79
CA GLN A 122 17.29 2.26 2.60
C GLN A 122 18.44 3.25 2.39
N ASP A 123 19.66 2.75 2.34
CA ASP A 123 20.87 3.57 2.32
C ASP A 123 21.22 4.07 0.90
N ASN A 124 20.76 3.36 -0.14
CA ASN A 124 21.18 3.61 -1.52
C ASN A 124 20.08 4.17 -2.43
N ILE A 125 18.82 4.21 -2.00
CA ILE A 125 17.71 4.67 -2.83
C ILE A 125 17.07 5.93 -2.24
N GLN A 126 17.07 7.02 -3.01
CA GLN A 126 16.43 8.26 -2.64
C GLN A 126 14.90 8.19 -2.83
N TYR A 127 14.16 8.52 -1.79
CA TYR A 127 12.69 8.58 -1.90
C TYR A 127 12.24 9.81 -2.68
N ILE A 128 11.49 9.61 -3.75
CA ILE A 128 10.87 10.67 -4.54
C ILE A 128 9.43 10.24 -4.86
N ALA A 129 8.45 10.90 -4.25
CA ALA A 129 7.03 10.57 -4.42
C ALA A 129 6.55 10.86 -5.86
N PHE A 130 5.98 9.86 -6.53
CA PHE A 130 5.33 10.01 -7.84
C PHE A 130 3.92 9.43 -7.81
N GLU A 131 2.91 10.32 -7.75
CA GLU A 131 1.50 9.93 -7.58
C GLU A 131 0.61 10.24 -8.80
N ASP A 132 1.20 10.58 -9.95
CA ASP A 132 0.42 11.00 -11.11
C ASP A 132 -0.26 9.82 -11.84
N GLY A 133 -1.60 9.84 -11.85
CA GLY A 133 -2.44 8.87 -12.55
C GLY A 133 -2.16 7.41 -12.15
N MET A 134 -2.02 6.54 -13.15
CA MET A 134 -1.74 5.11 -12.92
C MET A 134 -0.37 4.85 -12.29
N ARG A 135 0.54 5.84 -12.32
CA ARG A 135 1.80 5.75 -11.59
C ARG A 135 1.58 5.76 -10.09
N GLY A 136 0.42 6.11 -9.56
CA GLY A 136 0.12 5.87 -8.14
C GLY A 136 0.13 4.38 -7.76
N PHE A 137 -0.10 3.46 -8.70
CA PHE A 137 -0.26 2.03 -8.43
C PHE A 137 0.77 1.11 -9.09
N ILE A 138 1.31 1.50 -10.25
CA ILE A 138 2.23 0.69 -11.03
C ILE A 138 3.67 1.09 -10.68
N PRO A 139 4.49 0.20 -10.07
CA PRO A 139 5.88 0.53 -9.78
C PRO A 139 6.77 0.40 -11.02
N ASN A 140 7.90 1.10 -10.99
CA ASN A 140 9.02 0.87 -11.90
C ASN A 140 9.62 -0.53 -11.66
N SER A 141 10.33 -1.06 -12.66
CA SER A 141 11.04 -2.33 -12.50
C SER A 141 12.13 -2.20 -11.44
N GLY A 142 12.39 -3.28 -10.69
CA GLY A 142 13.47 -3.30 -9.71
C GLY A 142 14.82 -2.97 -10.34
N ALA A 143 15.08 -3.41 -11.58
CA ALA A 143 16.31 -3.08 -12.30
C ALA A 143 16.47 -1.57 -12.54
N PHE A 144 15.38 -0.89 -12.93
CA PHE A 144 15.38 0.56 -13.12
C PHE A 144 15.66 1.30 -11.81
N VAL A 145 14.94 0.95 -10.73
CA VAL A 145 15.11 1.61 -9.42
C VAL A 145 16.51 1.36 -8.87
N CYS A 146 17.03 0.15 -9.05
CA CYS A 146 18.42 -0.17 -8.76
C CYS A 146 19.34 0.78 -9.53
N GLU A 147 19.32 0.79 -10.86
CA GLU A 147 20.22 1.61 -11.66
C GLU A 147 20.11 3.12 -11.34
N LYS A 148 18.89 3.65 -11.22
CA LYS A 148 18.63 5.08 -11.05
C LYS A 148 18.75 5.59 -9.63
N ARG A 149 18.75 4.70 -8.62
CA ARG A 149 18.89 5.05 -7.20
C ARG A 149 17.84 6.01 -6.65
N TYR A 150 16.63 6.03 -7.24
CA TYR A 150 15.48 6.74 -6.68
C TYR A 150 14.16 6.01 -6.97
N GLY A 151 13.14 6.28 -6.17
CA GLY A 151 11.78 5.76 -6.36
C GLY A 151 10.87 6.14 -5.19
N ASP A 152 9.59 5.77 -5.26
CA ASP A 152 8.67 5.89 -4.12
C ASP A 152 8.36 4.52 -3.48
N CYS A 153 7.31 4.47 -2.64
CA CYS A 153 7.04 3.31 -1.80
C CYS A 153 6.90 2.00 -2.57
N LYS A 154 6.18 2.05 -3.70
CA LYS A 154 5.93 0.89 -4.56
C LYS A 154 7.19 0.50 -5.33
N ASP A 155 8.01 1.46 -5.75
CA ASP A 155 9.27 1.22 -6.45
C ASP A 155 10.28 0.52 -5.56
N MET A 156 10.43 1.02 -4.33
CA MET A 156 11.37 0.48 -3.37
C MET A 156 10.90 -0.88 -2.81
N ALA A 157 9.59 -1.05 -2.60
CA ALA A 157 9.01 -2.36 -2.32
C ALA A 157 9.26 -3.36 -3.45
N ASN A 158 9.10 -2.94 -4.71
CA ASN A 158 9.37 -3.80 -5.85
C ASN A 158 10.86 -4.17 -5.95
N LEU A 159 11.76 -3.21 -5.73
CA LEU A 159 13.20 -3.46 -5.70
C LEU A 159 13.58 -4.49 -4.62
N ILE A 160 13.06 -4.38 -3.39
CA ILE A 160 13.30 -5.38 -2.35
C ILE A 160 12.81 -6.76 -2.83
N VAL A 161 11.59 -6.86 -3.36
CA VAL A 161 11.04 -8.14 -3.84
C VAL A 161 11.90 -8.72 -4.98
N SER A 162 12.40 -7.89 -5.89
CA SER A 162 13.33 -8.30 -6.95
C SER A 162 14.67 -8.80 -6.40
N MET A 163 15.28 -8.09 -5.45
CA MET A 163 16.54 -8.48 -4.83
C MET A 163 16.41 -9.77 -4.00
N LEU A 164 15.31 -9.93 -3.27
CA LEU A 164 14.99 -11.16 -2.55
C LEU A 164 14.87 -12.34 -3.53
N ARG A 165 14.19 -12.15 -4.66
CA ARG A 165 14.05 -13.18 -5.70
C ARG A 165 15.41 -13.61 -6.25
N VAL A 166 16.33 -12.66 -6.47
CA VAL A 166 17.71 -12.96 -6.89
C VAL A 166 18.44 -13.81 -5.84
N ALA A 167 18.23 -13.53 -4.55
CA ALA A 167 18.79 -14.33 -3.46
C ALA A 167 18.13 -15.71 -3.30
N GLY A 168 17.12 -16.05 -4.11
CA GLY A 168 16.32 -17.27 -3.96
C GLY A 168 15.28 -17.21 -2.84
N ILE A 169 15.01 -16.01 -2.30
CA ILE A 169 14.12 -15.78 -1.16
C ILE A 169 12.79 -15.23 -1.67
N LYS A 170 11.68 -15.76 -1.12
CA LYS A 170 10.34 -15.32 -1.52
C LYS A 170 9.94 -14.03 -0.81
N GLY A 171 9.82 -12.95 -1.58
CA GLY A 171 9.22 -11.68 -1.14
C GLY A 171 7.82 -11.47 -1.70
N TYR A 172 7.01 -10.67 -1.00
CA TYR A 172 5.64 -10.34 -1.38
C TYR A 172 5.45 -8.82 -1.39
N HIS A 173 4.66 -8.32 -2.34
CA HIS A 173 4.13 -6.96 -2.30
C HIS A 173 2.93 -6.92 -1.34
N THR A 174 2.84 -5.88 -0.53
CA THR A 174 1.76 -5.73 0.46
C THR A 174 1.29 -4.30 0.49
N TRP A 175 0.02 -4.09 0.18
CA TRP A 175 -0.65 -2.80 0.35
C TRP A 175 -1.09 -2.63 1.80
N ILE A 176 -0.86 -1.45 2.35
CA ILE A 176 -1.24 -1.07 3.70
C ILE A 176 -1.81 0.36 3.72
N GLY A 177 -2.73 0.61 4.65
CA GLY A 177 -3.20 1.95 4.97
C GLY A 177 -2.42 2.57 6.12
N THR A 178 -2.10 3.86 6.02
CA THR A 178 -1.69 4.64 7.19
C THR A 178 -2.85 4.78 8.17
N ARG A 179 -2.54 5.27 9.37
CA ARG A 179 -3.54 5.55 10.42
C ARG A 179 -4.57 6.61 10.02
N ASP A 180 -4.35 7.31 8.92
CA ASP A 180 -5.26 8.33 8.37
C ASP A 180 -6.48 7.71 7.67
N LEU A 181 -6.47 6.40 7.44
CA LEU A 181 -7.53 5.65 6.77
C LEU A 181 -8.35 4.86 7.80
N PRO A 182 -9.59 5.28 8.11
CA PRO A 182 -10.45 4.62 9.11
C PRO A 182 -11.23 3.42 8.54
N TYR A 183 -10.71 2.76 7.50
CA TYR A 183 -11.46 1.75 6.76
C TYR A 183 -10.78 0.39 6.84
N LYS A 184 -11.60 -0.66 6.87
CA LYS A 184 -11.12 -2.04 6.75
C LYS A 184 -11.33 -2.56 5.34
N TYR A 185 -10.40 -3.35 4.83
CA TYR A 185 -10.55 -4.08 3.56
C TYR A 185 -11.84 -4.91 3.48
N THR A 186 -12.30 -5.46 4.61
CA THR A 186 -13.54 -6.25 4.72
C THR A 186 -14.80 -5.42 4.60
N GLU A 187 -14.73 -4.12 4.83
CA GLU A 187 -15.87 -3.20 4.80
C GLU A 187 -15.89 -2.40 3.49
N VAL A 188 -14.72 -1.97 3.03
CA VAL A 188 -14.53 -1.19 1.80
C VAL A 188 -13.38 -1.84 1.02
N PRO A 189 -13.62 -2.85 0.17
CA PRO A 189 -12.58 -3.51 -0.61
C PRO A 189 -12.17 -2.66 -1.82
N THR A 190 -11.64 -1.46 -1.58
CA THR A 190 -11.21 -0.52 -2.61
C THR A 190 -9.87 0.11 -2.24
N PRO A 191 -9.17 0.76 -3.19
CA PRO A 191 -7.93 1.49 -2.90
C PRO A 191 -8.08 2.70 -1.98
N LEU A 192 -9.28 2.98 -1.49
CA LEU A 192 -9.54 4.01 -0.48
C LEU A 192 -9.00 3.60 0.92
N VAL A 193 -8.73 2.31 1.13
CA VAL A 193 -8.33 1.75 2.43
C VAL A 193 -6.82 1.56 2.58
N ASP A 194 -6.06 1.81 1.52
CA ASP A 194 -4.61 1.82 1.53
C ASP A 194 -4.03 3.03 0.80
N ASN A 195 -2.78 3.34 1.11
CA ASN A 195 -2.04 4.45 0.52
C ASN A 195 -0.53 4.18 0.45
N HIS A 196 -0.11 2.95 0.72
CA HIS A 196 1.30 2.60 0.75
C HIS A 196 1.52 1.14 0.35
N MET A 197 2.54 0.89 -0.48
CA MET A 197 3.01 -0.46 -0.77
C MET A 197 4.33 -0.71 -0.08
N ILE A 198 4.45 -1.87 0.57
CA ILE A 198 5.66 -2.35 1.24
C ILE A 198 6.05 -3.72 0.67
N ALA A 199 7.29 -4.11 0.95
CA ALA A 199 7.71 -5.49 0.81
C ALA A 199 7.47 -6.25 2.11
N THR A 200 7.08 -7.50 1.99
CA THR A 200 6.89 -8.43 3.10
C THR A 200 7.71 -9.69 2.86
N TYR A 201 8.44 -10.09 3.89
CA TYR A 201 9.09 -11.40 3.97
C TYR A 201 8.34 -12.27 4.98
N ILE A 202 8.06 -13.53 4.63
CA ILE A 202 7.41 -14.50 5.52
C ILE A 202 8.38 -15.67 5.69
N GLY A 203 8.99 -15.75 6.87
CA GLY A 203 9.79 -16.91 7.29
C GLY A 203 8.99 -17.82 8.23
N ASP A 204 9.63 -18.89 8.73
CA ASP A 204 8.97 -19.99 9.45
C ASP A 204 8.13 -19.60 10.68
N ARG A 205 8.36 -18.44 11.31
CA ARG A 205 7.63 -18.00 12.53
C ARG A 205 7.32 -16.50 12.58
N ARG A 206 7.64 -15.76 11.52
CA ARG A 206 7.70 -14.28 11.54
C ARG A 206 7.46 -13.67 10.17
N ALA A 207 6.61 -12.65 10.13
CA ALA A 207 6.54 -11.72 9.01
C ALA A 207 7.40 -10.50 9.31
N VAL A 208 8.27 -10.13 8.36
CA VAL A 208 9.01 -8.86 8.42
C VAL A 208 8.42 -7.92 7.40
N LEU A 209 7.94 -6.78 7.91
CA LEU A 209 7.40 -5.69 7.12
C LEU A 209 8.48 -4.62 6.96
N PHE A 210 8.60 -4.05 5.76
CA PHE A 210 9.57 -3.01 5.44
C PHE A 210 8.89 -1.65 5.21
N PRO A 211 8.51 -0.92 6.27
CA PRO A 211 7.62 0.25 6.17
C PRO A 211 8.32 1.60 5.97
N ARG A 212 9.66 1.69 6.05
CA ARG A 212 10.31 3.00 6.12
C ARG A 212 10.62 3.51 4.72
N TRP A 213 9.97 4.59 4.27
CA TRP A 213 10.37 5.27 3.03
C TRP A 213 10.37 6.81 3.15
N HIS A 214 10.34 7.38 4.36
CA HIS A 214 10.28 8.84 4.54
C HIS A 214 11.23 9.36 5.63
N GLN A 215 11.97 10.44 5.35
CA GLN A 215 12.97 11.05 6.25
C GLN A 215 12.36 11.90 7.40
N GLN A 216 11.04 12.12 7.45
CA GLN A 216 10.45 13.18 8.29
C GLN A 216 9.81 12.72 9.62
N LEU A 217 10.07 11.49 10.08
CA LEU A 217 9.63 11.02 11.40
C LEU A 217 10.84 10.59 12.24
N HIS A 218 11.10 11.35 13.31
CA HIS A 218 12.28 11.29 14.18
C HIS A 218 12.41 10.02 15.06
N ARG A 219 11.97 8.83 14.63
CA ARG A 219 12.34 7.52 15.21
C ARG A 219 11.70 6.38 14.38
N PHE A 220 12.19 5.14 14.59
CA PHE A 220 11.48 3.83 14.46
C PHE A 220 11.75 2.91 13.23
N TRP A 221 11.41 1.60 13.27
CA TRP A 221 12.25 0.38 13.48
C TRP A 221 11.99 -0.67 12.36
N LEU A 222 12.72 -1.80 12.35
CA LEU A 222 12.31 -3.05 11.67
C LEU A 222 11.12 -3.65 12.44
N SER A 223 9.97 -3.82 11.79
CA SER A 223 8.78 -4.42 12.41
C SER A 223 8.74 -5.91 12.12
N VAL A 224 9.15 -6.70 13.12
CA VAL A 224 8.97 -8.15 13.12
C VAL A 224 7.63 -8.44 13.77
N VAL A 225 6.68 -8.94 12.99
CA VAL A 225 5.38 -9.40 13.49
C VAL A 225 5.49 -10.91 13.71
N ASP A 226 5.31 -11.35 14.96
CA ASP A 226 5.24 -12.77 15.30
C ASP A 226 3.83 -13.35 15.06
N ASP A 227 3.68 -14.67 15.24
CA ASP A 227 2.43 -15.41 15.04
C ASP A 227 1.26 -14.92 15.92
N THR A 228 1.50 -14.01 16.88
CA THR A 228 0.48 -13.39 17.74
C THR A 228 0.01 -12.02 17.23
N GLY A 229 0.55 -11.54 16.11
CA GLY A 229 0.27 -10.21 15.57
C GLY A 229 0.95 -9.07 16.32
N LYS A 230 1.85 -9.36 17.27
CA LYS A 230 2.61 -8.35 18.00
C LYS A 230 3.87 -7.98 17.23
N ALA A 231 3.99 -6.70 16.88
CA ALA A 231 5.23 -6.15 16.35
C ALA A 231 6.24 -5.97 17.49
N SER A 232 7.37 -6.67 17.42
CA SER A 232 8.52 -6.40 18.30
C SER A 232 9.56 -5.58 17.55
N THR A 233 10.06 -4.53 18.20
CA THR A 233 11.05 -3.62 17.63
C THR A 233 12.39 -3.84 18.34
N ARG A 234 13.48 -4.17 17.62
CA ARG A 234 14.87 -4.18 18.16
C ARG A 234 15.74 -3.08 17.57
N GLN A 235 16.45 -2.35 18.43
CA GLN A 235 17.29 -1.19 18.12
C GLN A 235 18.70 -1.74 17.98
N PRO A 236 19.33 -1.72 16.81
CA PRO A 236 20.77 -1.82 16.75
C PRO A 236 21.34 -0.48 17.25
N ARG A 237 22.33 -0.53 18.15
CA ARG A 237 23.03 0.66 18.61
C ARG A 237 23.84 1.24 17.45
N CYS A 238 23.38 2.32 16.83
CA CYS A 238 24.25 3.18 16.03
C CYS A 238 25.09 4.00 17.01
N ARG A 239 26.41 3.80 17.01
CA ARG A 239 27.34 4.79 17.61
C ARG A 239 27.30 6.04 16.72
N PRO A 240 27.21 7.25 17.31
CA PRO A 240 27.40 8.47 16.54
C PRO A 240 28.85 8.53 16.03
N LEU A 241 29.03 9.10 14.84
CA LEU A 241 30.31 9.67 14.41
C LEU A 241 30.64 10.88 15.28
#